data_AF-A0A970K1Z3-F1
#
_entry.id   AF-A0A970K1Z3-F1
#
_cell.length_a   1.000
_cell.length_b   1.000
_cell.length_c   1.000
_cell.angle_alpha   90.00
_cell.angle_beta   90.00
_cell.angle_gamma   90.00
#
_symmetry.space_group_name_H-M   'P 1'
#
loop_
_entity.id
_entity.type
_entity.pdbx_description
1 polymer ?
#
loop_
_entity_poly.entity_id
_entity_poly.type
_entity_poly.pdbx_seq_one_letter_code
_entity_poly.pdbx_strand_id
1 'polypeptide(L)'
;DERPWIALLDVPSNSYLEERVKHAYGAFSSVTEYLKIHPGHTERALETLSYFDTMNMAEQIRCPLLVSVGGQDQVCPPYCYFASYNRINAPKEICVYPYNGHEGGRSNHLEKKLAFLARHLQIQQN
;
A
#
# COMPACT_ATOMS: atom_id res chain seq x y z
N ASP A 1 15.50 9.13 18.28
CA ASP A 1 14.74 7.92 17.94
C ASP A 1 15.02 7.61 16.49
N GLU A 2 15.44 6.37 16.19
CA GLU A 2 15.84 5.92 14.85
C GLU A 2 14.66 5.46 13.99
N ARG A 3 13.43 5.48 14.54
CA ARG A 3 12.23 5.14 13.77
C ARG A 3 12.02 6.11 12.60
N PRO A 4 11.45 5.64 11.49
CA PRO A 4 11.14 6.49 10.34
C PRO A 4 10.31 7.71 10.77
N TRP A 5 10.69 8.88 10.27
CA TRP A 5 10.05 10.14 10.66
C TRP A 5 8.87 10.51 9.75
N ILE A 6 8.91 10.13 8.48
CA ILE A 6 7.84 10.30 7.47
C ILE A 6 7.84 9.07 6.57
N ALA A 7 6.67 8.67 6.06
CA ALA A 7 6.55 7.68 5.01
C ALA A 7 5.79 8.25 3.79
N LEU A 8 6.33 8.03 2.59
CA LEU A 8 5.71 8.42 1.31
C LEU A 8 5.47 7.14 0.50
N LEU A 9 4.22 6.76 0.30
CA LEU A 9 3.85 5.45 -0.23
C LEU A 9 3.09 5.60 -1.55
N ASP A 10 3.62 5.04 -2.63
CA ASP A 10 3.00 5.07 -3.94
C ASP A 10 2.47 3.68 -4.31
N VAL A 11 1.20 3.60 -4.71
CA VAL A 11 0.49 2.38 -5.16
C VAL A 11 0.86 1.12 -4.35
N PRO A 12 0.64 1.12 -3.01
CA PRO A 12 1.26 0.14 -2.13
C PRO A 12 0.68 -1.27 -2.33
N SER A 13 1.55 -2.28 -2.37
CA SER A 13 1.18 -3.63 -2.79
C SER A 13 0.69 -4.55 -1.67
N ASN A 14 1.37 -4.58 -0.53
CA ASN A 14 1.24 -5.69 0.42
C ASN A 14 0.07 -5.54 1.42
N SER A 15 -1.15 -5.37 0.93
CA SER A 15 -2.34 -5.18 1.76
C SER A 15 -3.48 -6.07 1.28
N TYR A 16 -4.19 -6.70 2.23
CA TYR A 16 -5.31 -7.60 1.99
C TYR A 16 -4.91 -8.76 1.05
N LEU A 17 -3.87 -9.49 1.44
CA LEU A 17 -3.16 -10.44 0.60
C LEU A 17 -4.02 -11.65 0.19
N GLU A 18 -4.94 -12.10 1.05
CA GLU A 18 -5.88 -13.15 0.68
C GLU A 18 -6.71 -12.77 -0.56
N GLU A 19 -7.21 -11.53 -0.60
CA GLU A 19 -7.97 -11.01 -1.74
C GLU A 19 -7.07 -10.85 -2.98
N ARG A 20 -5.80 -10.46 -2.77
CA ARG A 20 -4.78 -10.41 -3.83
C ARG A 20 -4.54 -11.78 -4.46
N VAL A 21 -4.46 -12.84 -3.65
CA VAL A 21 -4.27 -14.22 -4.12
C VAL A 21 -5.53 -14.73 -4.82
N LYS A 22 -6.71 -14.51 -4.23
CA LYS A 22 -8.00 -14.95 -4.77
C LYS A 22 -8.27 -14.42 -6.18
N HIS A 23 -7.85 -13.19 -6.47
CA HIS A 23 -8.05 -12.53 -7.75
C HIS A 23 -6.79 -12.50 -8.64
N ALA A 24 -5.70 -13.15 -8.23
CA ALA A 24 -4.42 -13.19 -8.95
C ALA A 24 -3.85 -11.79 -9.29
N TYR A 25 -3.94 -10.83 -8.36
CA TYR A 25 -3.47 -9.46 -8.60
C TYR A 25 -1.95 -9.31 -8.50
N GLY A 26 -1.35 -8.77 -9.56
CA GLY A 26 0.07 -8.43 -9.61
C GLY A 26 0.96 -9.61 -9.25
N ALA A 27 1.94 -9.37 -8.36
CA ALA A 27 2.88 -10.40 -7.91
C ALA A 27 2.22 -11.61 -7.22
N PHE A 28 1.01 -11.45 -6.65
CA PHE A 28 0.32 -12.53 -5.93
C PHE A 28 -0.36 -13.54 -6.86
N SER A 29 -0.42 -13.27 -8.17
CA SER A 29 -0.75 -14.28 -9.19
C SER A 29 0.15 -15.52 -9.09
N SER A 30 1.42 -15.35 -8.71
CA SER A 30 2.35 -16.47 -8.52
C SER A 30 1.92 -17.42 -7.39
N VAL A 31 1.32 -16.89 -6.32
CA VAL A 31 0.75 -17.69 -5.24
C VAL A 31 -0.52 -18.39 -5.71
N THR A 32 -1.34 -17.72 -6.52
CA THR A 32 -2.51 -18.35 -7.15
C THR A 32 -2.10 -19.54 -8.01
N GLU A 33 -1.08 -19.39 -8.86
CA GLU A 33 -0.56 -20.49 -9.68
C GLU A 33 0.02 -21.62 -8.83
N TYR A 34 0.74 -21.30 -7.76
CA TYR A 34 1.22 -22.29 -6.80
C TYR A 34 0.06 -23.10 -6.18
N LEU A 35 -1.02 -22.44 -5.77
CA LEU A 35 -2.17 -23.10 -5.14
C LEU A 35 -3.02 -23.91 -6.13
N LYS A 36 -3.01 -23.57 -7.44
CA LYS A 36 -3.62 -24.43 -8.47
C LYS A 36 -2.93 -25.79 -8.56
N ILE A 37 -1.61 -25.83 -8.38
CA ILE A 37 -0.81 -27.07 -8.38
C ILE A 37 -0.91 -27.79 -7.04
N HIS A 38 -1.01 -27.03 -5.93
CA HIS A 38 -1.01 -27.54 -4.57
C HIS A 38 -2.23 -27.07 -3.75
N PRO A 39 -3.46 -27.50 -4.10
CA PRO A 39 -4.68 -27.00 -3.44
C PRO A 39 -4.73 -27.29 -1.94
N GLY A 40 -4.10 -28.38 -1.49
CA GLY A 40 -3.99 -28.72 -0.06
C GLY A 40 -3.09 -27.79 0.75
N HIS A 41 -2.38 -26.86 0.12
CA HIS A 41 -1.51 -25.89 0.81
C HIS A 41 -2.18 -24.54 1.07
N THR A 42 -3.45 -24.37 0.70
CA THR A 42 -4.18 -23.09 0.75
C THR A 42 -4.11 -22.44 2.14
N GLU A 43 -4.51 -23.16 3.19
CA GLU A 43 -4.51 -22.63 4.57
C GLU A 43 -3.10 -22.20 5.01
N ARG A 44 -2.11 -23.07 4.83
CA ARG A 44 -0.72 -22.78 5.18
C ARG A 44 -0.15 -21.58 4.42
N ALA A 45 -0.47 -21.45 3.13
CA ALA A 45 -0.01 -20.34 2.32
C ALA A 45 -0.62 -19.01 2.78
N LEU A 46 -1.93 -18.98 3.04
CA LEU A 46 -2.63 -17.78 3.53
C LEU A 46 -2.20 -17.42 4.96
N GLU A 47 -2.03 -18.41 5.83
CA GLU A 47 -1.47 -18.21 7.18
C GLU A 47 -0.07 -17.58 7.09
N THR A 48 0.81 -18.11 6.23
CA THR A 48 2.15 -17.55 6.02
C THR A 48 2.08 -16.10 5.52
N LEU A 49 1.22 -15.82 4.53
CA LEU A 49 1.06 -14.46 4.00
C LEU A 49 0.50 -13.49 5.04
N SER A 50 -0.30 -13.94 6.01
CA SER A 50 -0.86 -13.08 7.05
C SER A 50 0.21 -12.34 7.87
N TYR A 51 1.39 -12.93 8.05
CA TYR A 51 2.53 -12.30 8.74
C TYR A 51 3.16 -11.15 7.93
N PHE A 52 2.91 -11.08 6.62
CA PHE A 52 3.43 -10.07 5.71
C PHE A 52 2.35 -9.12 5.18
N ASP A 53 1.10 -9.31 5.61
CA ASP A 53 0.00 -8.43 5.25
C ASP A 53 0.06 -7.16 6.08
N THR A 54 0.30 -6.03 5.41
CA THR A 54 0.43 -4.74 6.08
C THR A 54 -0.83 -4.35 6.85
N MET A 55 -2.01 -4.91 6.52
CA MET A 55 -3.23 -4.59 7.24
C MET A 55 -3.18 -5.06 8.70
N ASN A 56 -2.43 -6.13 8.97
CA ASN A 56 -2.26 -6.71 10.30
C ASN A 56 -1.25 -5.92 11.15
N MET A 57 -0.42 -5.08 10.53
CA MET A 57 0.60 -4.27 11.19
C MET A 57 0.28 -2.77 11.15
N ALA A 58 -0.79 -2.36 10.46
CA ALA A 58 -1.11 -0.97 10.15
C ALA A 58 -1.22 -0.06 11.39
N GLU A 59 -1.73 -0.58 12.51
CA GLU A 59 -1.86 0.16 13.78
C GLU A 59 -0.51 0.49 14.42
N GLN A 60 0.56 -0.22 14.06
CA GLN A 60 1.91 0.02 14.56
C GLN A 60 2.60 1.21 13.89
N ILE A 61 2.03 1.74 12.80
CA ILE A 61 2.60 2.89 12.10
C ILE A 61 2.36 4.16 12.92
N ARG A 62 3.43 4.93 13.16
CA ARG A 62 3.41 6.13 14.04
C ARG A 62 3.82 7.43 13.34
N CYS A 63 4.53 7.37 12.23
CA CYS A 63 4.98 8.56 11.51
C CYS A 63 3.89 9.11 10.57
N PRO A 64 3.91 10.41 10.23
CA PRO A 64 3.06 10.96 9.19
C PRO A 64 3.22 10.26 7.85
N LEU A 65 2.11 10.03 7.15
CA LEU A 65 2.07 9.38 5.85
C LEU A 65 1.49 10.28 4.76
N LEU A 66 2.08 10.22 3.57
CA LEU A 66 1.40 10.58 2.33
C LEU A 66 1.31 9.35 1.46
N VAL A 67 0.11 9.03 1.00
CA VAL A 67 -0.15 7.86 0.16
C VAL A 67 -0.73 8.28 -1.20
N SER A 68 -0.39 7.56 -2.26
CA SER A 68 -1.14 7.57 -3.53
C SER A 68 -1.71 6.21 -3.92
N VAL A 69 -2.88 6.22 -4.55
CA VAL A 69 -3.49 5.04 -5.18
C VAL A 69 -4.01 5.39 -6.58
N GLY A 70 -3.87 4.46 -7.53
CA GLY A 70 -4.46 4.56 -8.86
C GLY A 70 -5.86 3.92 -8.88
N GLY A 71 -6.90 4.68 -9.20
CA GLY A 71 -8.29 4.22 -9.18
C GLY A 71 -8.57 3.03 -10.10
N GLN A 72 -7.81 2.87 -11.19
CA GLN A 72 -7.88 1.77 -12.14
C GLN A 72 -6.73 0.76 -11.98
N ASP A 73 -5.95 0.83 -10.89
CA ASP A 73 -4.81 -0.07 -10.68
C ASP A 73 -5.28 -1.52 -10.49
N GLN A 74 -4.91 -2.40 -11.42
CA GLN A 74 -5.18 -3.85 -11.35
C GLN A 74 -3.96 -4.65 -10.84
N VAL A 75 -2.82 -4.00 -10.62
CA VAL A 75 -1.64 -4.62 -9.99
C VAL A 75 -1.75 -4.48 -8.48
N CYS A 76 -2.07 -3.27 -8.01
CA CYS A 76 -2.31 -2.93 -6.61
C CYS A 76 -3.69 -2.26 -6.41
N PRO A 77 -4.80 -3.02 -6.45
CA PRO A 77 -6.13 -2.44 -6.35
C PRO A 77 -6.30 -1.54 -5.12
N PRO A 78 -6.87 -0.33 -5.28
CA PRO A 78 -7.01 0.62 -4.16
C PRO A 78 -7.74 0.04 -2.96
N TYR A 79 -8.79 -0.76 -3.20
CA TYR A 79 -9.58 -1.34 -2.13
C TYR A 79 -8.78 -2.34 -1.28
N CYS A 80 -7.82 -3.06 -1.88
CA CYS A 80 -6.87 -3.88 -1.13
C CYS A 80 -6.05 -3.00 -0.19
N TYR A 81 -5.51 -1.86 -0.67
CA TYR A 81 -4.74 -0.95 0.17
C TYR A 81 -5.58 -0.21 1.22
N PHE A 82 -6.84 0.12 0.92
CA PHE A 82 -7.74 0.72 1.89
C PHE A 82 -7.93 -0.15 3.13
N ALA A 83 -7.76 -1.47 3.03
CA ALA A 83 -7.73 -2.36 4.20
C ALA A 83 -6.63 -1.97 5.21
N SER A 84 -5.40 -1.72 4.75
CA SER A 84 -4.33 -1.17 5.58
C SER A 84 -4.60 0.28 5.97
N TYR A 85 -4.88 1.14 4.99
CA TYR A 85 -5.02 2.58 5.20
C TYR A 85 -6.02 2.89 6.31
N ASN A 86 -7.18 2.24 6.33
CA ASN A 86 -8.23 2.49 7.31
C ASN A 86 -7.84 2.12 8.75
N ARG A 87 -6.89 1.21 8.94
CA ARG A 87 -6.39 0.77 10.26
C ARG A 87 -5.26 1.64 10.81
N ILE A 88 -4.64 2.49 9.99
CA ILE A 88 -3.54 3.35 10.43
C ILE A 88 -4.08 4.48 11.31
N ASN A 89 -3.53 4.64 12.53
CA ASN A 89 -3.93 5.72 13.46
C ASN A 89 -3.03 6.96 13.41
N ALA A 90 -1.88 6.88 12.72
CA ALA A 90 -0.99 8.02 12.53
C ALA A 90 -1.60 9.08 11.59
N PRO A 91 -1.11 10.34 11.65
CA PRO A 91 -1.48 11.38 10.69
C PRO A 91 -1.24 10.90 9.26
N LYS A 92 -2.25 10.96 8.40
CA LYS A 92 -2.17 10.38 7.05
C LYS A 92 -2.97 11.20 6.05
N GLU A 93 -2.37 11.44 4.88
CA GLU A 93 -3.02 12.03 3.70
C GLU A 93 -3.05 10.97 2.59
N ILE A 94 -4.10 10.96 1.77
CA ILE A 94 -4.19 10.09 0.59
C ILE A 94 -4.59 10.87 -0.66
N CYS A 95 -3.88 10.61 -1.75
CA CYS A 95 -4.19 11.10 -3.08
C CYS A 95 -4.75 9.96 -3.92
N VAL A 96 -6.03 10.05 -4.27
CA VAL A 96 -6.67 9.12 -5.20
C VAL A 96 -6.55 9.69 -6.60
N TYR A 97 -6.05 8.89 -7.54
CA TYR A 97 -5.94 9.23 -8.96
C TYR A 97 -6.95 8.39 -9.75
N PRO A 98 -8.22 8.84 -9.92
CA PRO A 98 -9.34 7.95 -10.26
C PRO A 98 -9.21 7.20 -11.59
N TYR A 99 -8.52 7.81 -12.55
CA TYR A 99 -8.36 7.27 -13.91
C TYR A 99 -6.99 6.65 -14.15
N ASN A 100 -6.10 6.67 -13.15
CA ASN A 100 -4.75 6.12 -13.26
C ASN A 100 -4.72 4.67 -12.81
N GLY A 101 -3.87 3.88 -13.46
CA GLY A 101 -3.53 2.51 -13.07
C GLY A 101 -2.31 2.45 -12.15
N HIS A 102 -1.50 1.42 -12.34
CA HIS A 102 -0.29 1.18 -11.54
C HIS A 102 0.80 2.25 -11.71
N GLU A 103 0.71 3.11 -12.73
CA GLU A 103 1.58 4.27 -12.86
C GLU A 103 1.33 5.36 -11.81
N GLY A 104 0.20 5.29 -11.09
CA GLY A 104 -0.17 6.24 -10.05
C GLY A 104 -0.21 7.69 -10.54
N GLY A 105 0.12 8.63 -9.66
CA GLY A 105 0.07 10.06 -10.00
C GLY A 105 1.33 10.64 -10.66
N ARG A 106 2.40 9.84 -10.86
CA ARG A 106 3.66 10.23 -11.53
C ARG A 106 4.19 11.59 -11.05
N SER A 107 4.58 12.49 -11.97
CA SER A 107 5.11 13.82 -11.67
C SER A 107 4.15 14.68 -10.83
N ASN A 108 2.84 14.58 -11.08
CA ASN A 108 1.84 15.30 -10.27
C ASN A 108 1.84 14.84 -8.81
N HIS A 109 2.16 13.57 -8.54
CA HIS A 109 2.31 13.09 -7.16
C HIS A 109 3.68 13.46 -6.56
N LEU A 110 4.74 13.52 -7.38
CA LEU A 110 6.05 13.97 -6.93
C LEU A 110 6.00 15.38 -6.33
N GLU A 111 5.30 16.32 -6.97
CA GLU A 111 5.09 17.67 -6.42
C GLU A 111 4.39 17.64 -5.06
N LYS A 112 3.38 16.79 -4.89
CA LYS A 112 2.68 16.61 -3.62
C LYS A 112 3.58 16.02 -2.54
N LYS A 113 4.44 15.06 -2.89
CA LYS A 113 5.46 14.50 -1.99
C LYS A 113 6.45 15.57 -1.52
N LEU A 114 6.96 16.39 -2.44
CA LEU A 114 7.88 17.49 -2.10
C LEU A 114 7.19 18.53 -1.19
N ALA A 115 5.94 18.90 -1.50
CA ALA A 115 5.17 19.82 -0.66
C ALA A 115 4.91 19.22 0.74
N PHE A 116 4.59 17.93 0.83
CA PHE A 116 4.39 17.25 2.12
C PHE A 116 5.67 17.23 2.95
N LEU A 117 6.82 16.92 2.33
CA LEU A 117 8.13 16.98 2.98
C LEU A 117 8.45 18.39 3.48
N ALA A 118 8.28 19.41 2.64
CA ALA A 118 8.57 20.80 3.00
C ALA A 118 7.75 21.25 4.23
N ARG A 119 6.45 20.91 4.28
CA ARG A 119 5.58 21.21 5.42
C ARG A 119 6.07 20.58 6.73
N HIS A 120 6.51 19.32 6.66
CA HIS A 120 6.94 18.61 7.86
C HIS A 120 8.36 18.99 8.28
N LEU A 121 9.27 19.20 7.33
CA LEU A 121 10.67 19.59 7.56
C LEU A 121 10.84 21.05 7.96
N GLN A 122 9.76 21.84 8.06
CA GLN A 122 9.81 23.27 8.37
C GLN A 122 10.75 24.06 7.45
N ILE A 123 10.91 23.60 6.19
CA ILE A 123 11.69 24.33 5.20
C ILE A 123 10.86 25.56 4.83
N GLN A 124 11.23 26.71 5.42
CA GLN A 124 10.62 27.99 5.05
C GLN A 124 10.85 28.22 3.55
N GLN A 125 9.78 28.52 2.83
CA GLN A 125 9.91 29.12 1.50
C GLN A 125 10.36 30.57 1.73
N ASN A 126 11.67 30.80 1.58
CA ASN A 126 12.24 32.14 1.43
C ASN A 126 11.84 32.73 0.08
#